data_AF-X1VV61-F1
#
_entry.id   AF-X1VV61-F1
#
_cell.length_a   1.000
_cell.length_b   1.000
_cell.length_c   1.000
_cell.angle_alpha   90.00
_cell.angle_beta   90.00
_cell.angle_gamma   90.00
#
_symmetry.space_group_name_H-M   'P 1'
#
loop_
_entity.id
_entity.type
_entity.pdbx_description
1 polymer ?
#
loop_
_entity_poly.entity_id
_entity_poly.type
_entity_poly.pdbx_seq_one_letter_code
_entity_poly.pdbx_strand_id
1 'polypeptide(L)' 'MLGFARAQTVQTIQELPVVGLYRQGRIPSGKAAELLRMTKREFIRLLARKDIPYFAYSSEELAEEFKAVEAWGKEKGLA' A
#
# COMPACT_ATOMS: atom_id res chain seq x y z
N MET A 1 25.24 0.01 17.72
CA MET A 1 24.94 -1.37 17.25
C MET A 1 23.44 -1.51 17.20
N LEU A 2 22.87 -1.84 16.05
CA LEU A 2 21.42 -2.03 15.91
C LEU A 2 21.00 -3.31 16.65
N GLY A 3 20.34 -3.15 17.81
CA GLY A 3 19.85 -4.23 18.64
C GLY A 3 18.60 -4.87 18.06
N PHE A 4 18.77 -5.70 17.03
CA PHE A 4 17.68 -6.51 16.47
C PHE A 4 17.83 -7.96 16.90
N ALA A 5 16.76 -8.57 17.39
CA ALA A 5 16.71 -10.04 17.51
C ALA A 5 16.81 -10.65 16.10
N ARG A 6 17.63 -11.68 15.93
CA ARG A 6 18.04 -12.26 14.62
C ARG A 6 16.90 -12.49 13.63
N ALA A 7 15.71 -12.89 14.10
CA ALA A 7 14.54 -13.11 13.26
C ALA A 7 13.95 -11.80 12.66
N GLN A 8 13.92 -10.72 13.44
CA GLN A 8 13.43 -9.40 13.01
C GLN A 8 14.34 -8.80 11.92
N THR A 9 15.65 -9.07 12.01
CA THR A 9 16.64 -8.65 11.01
C THR A 9 16.37 -9.31 9.65
N VAL A 10 16.13 -10.62 9.62
CA VAL A 10 15.92 -11.35 8.35
C VAL A 10 14.62 -10.91 7.66
N GLN A 11 13.54 -10.75 8.42
CA GLN A 11 12.26 -10.26 7.87
C GLN A 11 12.42 -8.86 7.28
N THR A 12 13.07 -7.95 8.00
CA THR A 12 13.31 -6.58 7.53
C THR A 12 14.13 -6.54 6.23
N ILE A 13 15.16 -7.39 6.13
CA ILE A 13 16.00 -7.47 4.92
C ILE A 13 15.22 -7.99 3.72
N GLN A 14 14.32 -8.96 3.92
CA GLN A 14 13.48 -9.50 2.83
C GLN A 14 12.38 -8.52 2.40
N GLU A 15 11.82 -7.75 3.34
CA GLU A 15 10.79 -6.74 3.05
C GLU A 15 11.30 -5.62 2.14
N LEU A 16 12.51 -5.10 2.40
CA LEU A 16 13.07 -3.95 1.69
C LEU A 16 13.06 -4.07 0.14
N PRO A 17 13.65 -5.13 -0.47
CA PRO A 17 13.67 -5.26 -1.93
C PRO A 17 12.26 -5.49 -2.50
N VAL A 18 11.41 -6.25 -1.82
CA VAL A 18 10.04 -6.53 -2.31
C VAL A 18 9.19 -5.26 -2.30
N VAL A 19 9.23 -4.49 -1.21
CA VAL A 19 8.53 -3.20 -1.11
C VAL A 19 9.09 -2.21 -2.12
N GLY A 20 10.41 -2.20 -2.36
CA GLY A 20 11.04 -1.37 -3.39
C GLY A 20 10.50 -1.66 -4.79
N LEU A 21 10.44 -2.94 -5.18
CA LEU A 21 9.91 -3.38 -6.47
C LEU A 21 8.43 -3.02 -6.63
N TYR A 22 7.63 -3.16 -5.58
CA TYR A 22 6.22 -2.74 -5.58
C TYR A 22 6.08 -1.23 -5.81
N ARG A 23 6.83 -0.41 -5.06
CA ARG A 23 6.79 1.06 -5.20
C ARG A 23 7.20 1.55 -6.59
N GLN A 24 8.08 0.81 -7.26
CA GLN A 24 8.51 1.10 -8.63
C GLN A 24 7.53 0.57 -9.69
N GLY A 25 6.40 -0.03 -9.29
CA GLY A 25 5.44 -0.65 -10.21
C GLY A 25 5.96 -1.91 -10.91
N ARG A 26 7.09 -2.48 -10.47
CA ARG A 26 7.74 -3.62 -11.13
C ARG A 26 7.05 -4.95 -10.82
N ILE A 27 6.38 -5.02 -9.66
CA ILE A 27 5.55 -6.16 -9.28
C ILE A 27 4.20 -5.68 -8.73
N PRO A 28 3.09 -6.40 -8.99
CA PRO A 28 1.81 -6.10 -8.38
C PRO A 28 1.79 -6.48 -6.90
N SER A 29 0.86 -5.89 -6.14
CA SER A 29 0.70 -6.15 -4.70
C SER A 29 0.46 -7.63 -4.35
N GLY A 30 -0.23 -8.38 -5.23
CA GLY A 30 -0.40 -9.82 -5.06
C GLY A 30 0.92 -10.59 -5.13
N LYS A 31 1.81 -10.23 -6.06
CA LYS A 31 3.12 -10.86 -6.20
C LYS A 31 4.06 -10.48 -5.05
N ALA A 32 4.00 -9.24 -4.59
CA ALA A 32 4.74 -8.79 -3.43
C ALA A 32 4.32 -9.56 -2.14
N ALA A 33 3.02 -9.78 -1.97
CA ALA A 33 2.49 -10.58 -0.86
C ALA A 33 2.98 -12.04 -0.91
N GLU A 34 2.94 -12.67 -2.10
CA GLU A 34 3.44 -14.03 -2.33
C GLU A 34 4.92 -14.16 -1.95
N LEU A 35 5.77 -13.22 -2.40
CA LEU A 35 7.22 -13.22 -2.12
C LEU A 35 7.55 -13.09 -0.64
N LEU A 36 6.72 -12.37 0.12
CA LEU A 36 6.86 -12.22 1.57
C LEU A 36 6.08 -13.27 2.37
N ARG A 37 5.51 -14.29 1.70
CA ARG A 37 4.71 -15.36 2.31
C ARG A 37 3.56 -14.84 3.18
N MET A 38 2.88 -13.82 2.68
CA MET A 38 1.76 -13.19 3.34
C MET A 38 0.54 -13.15 2.41
N THR A 39 -0.63 -13.02 2.99
CA THR A 39 -1.85 -12.73 2.24
C THR A 39 -1.80 -11.31 1.66
N LYS A 40 -2.55 -11.06 0.58
CA LYS A 40 -2.69 -9.72 -0.01
C LYS A 40 -3.16 -8.68 1.02
N ARG A 41 -4.03 -9.07 1.95
CA ARG A 41 -4.52 -8.21 3.05
C ARG A 41 -3.42 -7.83 4.02
N GLU A 42 -2.54 -8.77 4.37
CA GLU A 42 -1.39 -8.51 5.23
C GLU A 42 -0.39 -7.56 4.58
N PHE A 43 -0.18 -7.71 3.26
CA PHE A 43 0.66 -6.79 2.51
C PHE A 43 0.09 -5.37 2.49
N ILE A 44 -1.22 -5.21 2.28
CA ILE A 44 -1.87 -3.89 2.37
C ILE A 44 -1.67 -3.26 3.76
N ARG A 45 -1.80 -4.05 4.84
CA ARG A 45 -1.51 -3.56 6.20
C ARG A 45 -0.04 -3.21 6.41
N LEU A 46 0.89 -3.93 5.77
CA LEU A 46 2.32 -3.63 5.80
C LEU A 46 2.60 -2.27 5.14
N LEU A 47 1.99 -2.01 3.99
CA LEU A 47 2.11 -0.74 3.29
C LEU A 47 1.57 0.42 4.15
N ALA A 48 0.40 0.25 4.75
CA ALA A 48 -0.20 1.24 5.65
C ALA A 48 0.71 1.56 6.85
N ARG A 49 1.33 0.55 7.49
CA ARG A 49 2.28 0.77 8.60
C ARG A 49 3.58 1.47 8.20
N LYS A 50 3.90 1.49 6.89
CA LYS A 50 5.12 2.12 6.35
C LYS A 50 4.83 3.41 5.59
N ASP A 51 3.61 3.95 5.70
CA ASP A 51 3.13 5.14 4.98
C ASP A 51 3.35 5.04 3.45
N ILE A 52 3.13 3.84 2.89
CA ILE A 52 3.18 3.60 1.45
C ILE A 52 1.75 3.51 0.91
N PRO A 53 1.35 4.40 -0.02
CA PRO A 53 0.04 4.34 -0.64
C PRO A 53 -0.19 2.99 -1.34
N TYR A 54 -1.30 2.34 -1.03
CA TYR A 54 -1.71 1.12 -1.75
C TYR A 54 -2.32 1.46 -3.12
N PHE A 55 -3.06 2.57 -3.17
CA PHE A 55 -3.52 3.20 -4.39
C PHE A 55 -2.63 4.40 -4.68
N ALA A 56 -2.05 4.44 -5.87
CA ALA A 56 -1.28 5.57 -6.35
C ALA A 56 -2.16 6.34 -7.33
N TYR A 57 -3.07 7.16 -6.80
CA TYR A 57 -3.81 8.11 -7.62
C TYR A 57 -2.91 9.32 -7.91
N SER A 58 -2.96 9.82 -9.14
CA SER A 58 -2.47 11.17 -9.40
C SER A 58 -3.32 12.20 -8.65
N SER A 59 -2.84 13.44 -8.53
CA SER A 59 -3.64 14.50 -7.89
C SER A 59 -4.92 14.76 -8.68
N GLU A 60 -4.85 14.59 -10.00
CA GLU A 60 -5.96 14.73 -10.95
C GLU A 60 -6.99 13.62 -10.76
N GLU A 61 -6.55 12.35 -10.72
CA GLU A 61 -7.44 11.21 -10.48
C GLU A 61 -8.11 11.30 -9.11
N LEU A 62 -7.37 11.72 -8.07
CA LEU A 62 -7.93 11.91 -6.74
C LEU A 62 -8.97 13.05 -6.70
N ALA A 63 -8.74 14.14 -7.43
CA ALA A 63 -9.70 15.23 -7.54
C ALA A 63 -10.99 14.80 -8.26
N GLU A 64 -10.90 13.90 -9.25
CA GLU A 64 -12.06 13.31 -9.91
C GLU A 64 -12.87 12.41 -8.97
N GLU A 65 -12.21 11.60 -8.15
CA GLU A 65 -12.86 10.78 -7.13
C GLU A 65 -13.63 11.65 -6.11
N PHE A 66 -13.03 12.76 -5.64
CA PHE A 66 -13.74 13.68 -4.76
C PHE A 66 -14.97 14.31 -5.41
N LYS A 67 -14.88 14.72 -6.68
CA LYS A 67 -16.04 15.25 -7.44
C LYS A 67 -17.16 14.22 -7.56
N ALA A 68 -16.81 12.95 -7.80
CA ALA A 68 -17.79 11.87 -7.89
C ALA A 68 -18.55 11.66 -6.56
N VAL A 69 -17.83 11.68 -5.44
CA VAL A 69 -18.43 11.58 -4.09
C VAL A 69 -19.33 12.77 -3.79
N GLU A 70 -18.90 14.00 -4.10
CA GLU A 70 -19.72 15.20 -3.91
C GLU A 70 -21.01 15.18 -4.75
N ALA A 71 -20.92 14.75 -6.02
CA ALA A 71 -22.07 14.63 -6.89
C ALA A 71 -23.07 13.60 -6.35
N TRP A 72 -22.58 12.46 -5.86
CA TRP A 72 -23.40 11.42 -5.23
C TRP A 72 -24.08 11.91 -3.95
N GLY A 73 -23.37 12.67 -3.10
CA GLY A 73 -23.95 13.27 -1.89
C GLY A 73 -25.10 14.23 -2.19
N LYS A 74 -24.96 15.05 -3.24
CA LYS A 74 -26.01 15.97 -3.71
C LYS A 74 -27.24 15.23 -4.25
N GLU A 75 -27.04 14.15 -5.00
CA GLU A 75 -28.12 13.32 -5.55
C GLU A 75 -28.93 12.61 -4.45
N LYS A 76 -28.26 12.24 -3.35
CA LYS A 76 -28.87 11.52 -2.22
C LYS A 76 -29.41 12.44 -1.12
N GLY A 77 -29.32 13.76 -1.28
CA GLY A 77 -29.76 14.73 -0.27
C GLY A 77 -28.98 14.66 1.04
N LEU A 78 -27.72 14.21 0.99
CA LEU A 78 -26.82 14.05 2.13
C LEU A 78 -25.99 15.32 2.44
N ALA A 79 -26.35 16.46 1.83
CA ALA A 79 -25.65 17.74 1.98
C ALA A 79 -26.60 18.80 2.55
#